data_AF-A0A2N5Z8X4-F1
#
_entry.id   AF-A0A2N5Z8X4-F1
#
_cell.length_a   1.000
_cell.length_b   1.000
_cell.length_c   1.000
_cell.angle_alpha   90.00
_cell.angle_beta   90.00
_cell.angle_gamma   90.00
#
_symmetry.space_group_name_H-M   'P 1'
#
loop_
_entity.id
_entity.type
_entity.pdbx_description
1 polymer ?
#
loop_
_entity_poly.entity_id
_entity_poly.type
_entity_poly.pdbx_seq_one_letter_code
_entity_poly.pdbx_strand_id
1 'polypeptide(L)'
;QNIDEKWMLVEEHYSKIFEMSGGGKTGKGSADIMAQITKRLFSEMNMSSGTLSSASSDTIAAQKKVKEEEGFWFKVGTELIIYGETLPDAKVVMDDEEIKLRPDGSFSLRFELPDGNHEFPIKATSANGKHERKVKIIVTRDAE
;
A
#
# COMPACT_ATOMS: atom_id res chain seq x y z
N GLN A 1 24.10 -18.11 -4.52
CA GLN A 1 22.82 -18.78 -4.22
C GLN A 1 22.52 -18.54 -2.75
N ASN A 2 21.56 -17.68 -2.46
CA ASN A 2 20.68 -17.79 -1.29
C ASN A 2 19.57 -16.75 -1.48
N ILE A 3 18.41 -17.26 -1.89
CA ILE A 3 17.13 -16.56 -1.87
C ILE A 3 16.54 -17.01 -0.55
N ASP A 4 16.41 -16.14 0.46
CA ASP A 4 15.42 -16.40 1.50
C ASP A 4 15.11 -15.23 2.44
N GLU A 5 13.89 -15.30 2.99
CA GLU A 5 13.53 -15.01 4.39
C GLU A 5 12.81 -13.72 4.84
N LYS A 6 12.40 -12.77 3.98
CA LYS A 6 11.59 -11.62 4.47
C LYS A 6 10.21 -11.39 3.87
N TRP A 7 9.64 -12.40 3.21
CA TRP A 7 8.23 -12.40 2.77
C TRP A 7 7.31 -13.35 3.56
N MET A 8 7.79 -13.98 4.63
CA MET A 8 7.04 -15.01 5.38
C MET A 8 6.16 -14.50 6.53
N LEU A 9 6.19 -13.22 6.89
CA LEU A 9 5.43 -12.72 8.06
C LEU A 9 4.08 -12.08 7.71
N VAL A 10 3.60 -12.22 6.47
CA VAL A 10 2.33 -11.61 6.02
C VAL A 10 1.22 -12.66 5.79
N GLU A 11 1.48 -13.97 5.95
CA GLU A 11 0.44 -14.99 5.76
C GLU A 11 -0.57 -15.06 6.92
N GLU A 12 -0.11 -14.90 8.16
CA GLU A 12 -0.98 -15.11 9.34
C GLU A 12 -2.09 -14.03 9.46
N HIS A 13 -1.83 -12.83 8.95
CA HIS A 13 -2.79 -11.72 8.94
C HIS A 13 -3.64 -11.66 7.66
N TYR A 14 -3.19 -12.28 6.57
CA TYR A 14 -3.94 -12.33 5.32
C TYR A 14 -5.20 -13.17 5.47
N SER A 15 -5.10 -14.34 6.10
CA SER A 15 -6.25 -15.23 6.32
C SER A 15 -7.37 -14.52 7.07
N LYS A 16 -7.04 -13.68 8.05
CA LYS A 16 -8.03 -12.94 8.85
C LYS A 16 -8.70 -11.81 8.07
N ILE A 17 -7.95 -11.04 7.29
CA ILE A 17 -8.51 -9.98 6.42
C ILE A 17 -9.32 -10.60 5.27
N PHE A 18 -8.87 -11.73 4.73
CA PHE A 18 -9.52 -12.47 3.66
C PHE A 18 -10.84 -13.14 4.13
N GLU A 19 -10.88 -13.65 5.35
CA GLU A 19 -12.12 -14.16 5.95
C GLU A 19 -13.12 -13.04 6.27
N MET A 20 -12.64 -11.91 6.80
CA MET A 20 -13.49 -10.75 7.10
C MET A 20 -14.02 -10.05 5.83
N SER A 21 -13.31 -10.16 4.70
CA SER A 21 -13.77 -9.65 3.39
C SER A 21 -14.71 -10.61 2.65
N GLY A 22 -15.03 -11.77 3.23
CA GLY A 22 -15.94 -12.76 2.65
C GLY A 22 -15.29 -13.78 1.72
N GLY A 23 -13.96 -13.84 1.67
CA GLY A 23 -13.20 -14.81 0.87
C GLY A 23 -13.32 -16.28 1.33
N GLY A 24 -13.88 -16.53 2.52
CA GLY A 24 -13.99 -17.86 3.12
C GLY A 24 -15.32 -18.60 2.90
N LYS A 25 -16.23 -18.12 2.05
CA LYS A 25 -17.53 -18.80 1.82
C LYS A 25 -17.73 -19.26 0.37
N THR A 26 -17.42 -20.53 0.16
CA THR A 26 -18.22 -21.49 -0.63
C THR A 26 -18.66 -21.04 -2.04
N GLY A 27 -17.77 -21.24 -3.02
CA GLY A 27 -18.11 -21.91 -4.28
C GLY A 27 -19.00 -21.22 -5.32
N LYS A 28 -19.23 -19.90 -5.26
CA LYS A 28 -19.81 -19.10 -6.37
C LYS A 28 -19.19 -17.71 -6.39
N GLY A 29 -18.75 -17.23 -7.55
CA GLY A 29 -18.09 -15.92 -7.67
C GLY A 29 -19.01 -14.77 -7.22
N SER A 30 -18.44 -13.64 -6.80
CA SER A 30 -19.19 -12.44 -6.39
C SER A 30 -20.21 -11.99 -7.44
N ALA A 31 -19.90 -12.18 -8.73
CA ALA A 31 -20.80 -11.95 -9.85
C ALA A 31 -22.06 -12.83 -9.81
N ASP A 32 -21.93 -14.12 -9.49
CA ASP A 32 -23.07 -15.04 -9.39
C ASP A 32 -23.94 -14.75 -8.18
N ILE A 33 -23.32 -14.31 -7.07
CA ILE A 33 -24.02 -13.88 -5.86
C ILE A 33 -24.83 -12.62 -6.16
N MET A 34 -24.21 -11.63 -6.81
CA MET A 34 -24.89 -10.38 -7.21
C MET A 34 -26.01 -10.64 -8.21
N ALA A 35 -25.83 -11.55 -9.18
CA ALA A 35 -26.87 -11.93 -10.11
C ALA A 35 -28.07 -12.58 -9.40
N GLN A 36 -27.84 -13.41 -8.38
CA GLN A 36 -28.90 -14.03 -7.60
C GLN A 36 -29.62 -13.04 -6.67
N ILE A 37 -28.90 -12.12 -6.03
CA ILE A 37 -29.48 -11.05 -5.21
C ILE A 37 -30.37 -10.16 -6.07
N THR A 38 -29.86 -9.74 -7.23
CA THR A 38 -30.59 -8.90 -8.17
C THR A 38 -31.83 -9.62 -8.68
N LYS A 39 -31.71 -10.88 -9.10
CA LYS A 39 -32.85 -11.70 -9.56
C LYS A 39 -33.90 -11.90 -8.47
N ARG A 40 -33.51 -12.03 -7.20
CA ARG A 40 -34.44 -12.18 -6.08
C ARG A 40 -35.16 -10.88 -5.76
N LEU A 41 -34.45 -9.74 -5.78
CA LEU A 41 -35.07 -8.41 -5.65
C LEU A 41 -36.09 -8.15 -6.76
N PHE A 42 -35.75 -8.45 -8.02
CA PHE A 42 -36.69 -8.32 -9.14
C PHE A 42 -37.89 -9.27 -9.03
N SER A 43 -37.70 -10.48 -8.51
CA SER A 43 -38.79 -11.45 -8.28
C SER A 43 -39.71 -11.03 -7.13
N GLU A 44 -39.15 -10.47 -6.05
CA GLU A 44 -39.91 -9.98 -4.89
C GLU A 44 -40.70 -8.70 -5.23
N MET A 45 -40.15 -7.85 -6.11
CA MET A 45 -40.86 -6.69 -6.66
C MET A 45 -42.04 -7.07 -7.57
N ASN A 46 -42.08 -8.31 -8.09
CA ASN A 46 -43.15 -8.80 -8.98
C ASN A 46 -44.26 -9.58 -8.25
N MET A 47 -44.17 -9.79 -6.93
CA MET A 47 -45.23 -10.44 -6.14
C MET A 47 -45.97 -9.49 -5.18
N SER A 48 -45.59 -8.21 -5.14
CA SER A 48 -46.45 -7.15 -4.59
C SER A 48 -47.40 -6.65 -5.68
N SER A 49 -48.55 -7.29 -5.77
CA SER A 49 -49.69 -6.89 -6.58
C SER A 49 -49.95 -5.37 -6.54
N GLY A 50 -49.94 -4.74 -7.72
CA GLY A 50 -50.59 -3.46 -7.93
C GLY A 50 -49.86 -2.51 -8.86
N THR A 51 -50.14 -2.65 -10.17
CA THR A 51 -50.09 -1.57 -11.17
C THR A 51 -48.71 -1.01 -11.55
N LEU A 52 -48.24 -1.35 -12.77
CA LEU A 52 -48.22 -0.46 -13.95
C LEU A 52 -47.29 -1.05 -15.02
N SER A 53 -47.88 -1.73 -15.99
CA SER A 53 -47.26 -1.99 -17.28
C SER A 53 -47.96 -1.12 -18.30
N SER A 54 -47.25 -0.13 -18.86
CA SER A 54 -47.43 0.51 -20.18
C SER A 54 -47.26 2.03 -20.11
N ALA A 55 -46.61 2.56 -21.15
CA ALA A 55 -46.39 3.98 -21.43
C ALA A 55 -45.36 4.71 -20.55
N SER A 56 -44.08 4.52 -20.87
CA SER A 56 -43.29 5.64 -21.41
C SER A 56 -41.93 5.13 -21.91
N SER A 57 -41.89 4.79 -23.20
CA SER A 57 -40.64 4.72 -23.96
C SER A 57 -39.98 6.11 -24.12
N ASP A 58 -40.60 7.17 -23.58
CA ASP A 58 -40.15 8.56 -23.70
C ASP A 58 -39.64 9.17 -22.37
N THR A 59 -39.63 8.44 -21.26
CA THR A 59 -39.10 8.94 -19.96
C THR A 59 -37.79 8.28 -19.54
N ILE A 60 -37.36 7.19 -20.18
CA ILE A 60 -35.97 6.68 -20.09
C ILE A 60 -35.07 7.36 -21.15
N ALA A 61 -35.60 8.33 -21.91
CA ALA A 61 -34.81 9.33 -22.63
C ALA A 61 -34.30 10.45 -21.70
N ALA A 62 -34.71 10.47 -20.43
CA ALA A 62 -33.83 10.98 -19.38
C ALA A 62 -32.78 9.90 -19.08
N GLN A 63 -32.01 9.53 -20.10
CA GLN A 63 -30.66 9.06 -19.90
C GLN A 63 -30.01 10.17 -19.10
N LYS A 64 -30.03 9.98 -17.78
CA LYS A 64 -29.11 10.59 -16.86
C LYS A 64 -27.76 10.27 -17.50
N LYS A 65 -27.28 11.20 -18.33
CA LYS A 65 -25.86 11.49 -18.43
C LYS A 65 -25.47 11.77 -16.99
N VAL A 66 -25.27 10.70 -16.23
CA VAL A 66 -24.23 10.66 -15.24
C VAL A 66 -23.05 11.02 -16.12
N LYS A 67 -22.73 12.32 -16.09
CA LYS A 67 -21.41 12.76 -16.45
C LYS A 67 -20.57 11.90 -15.53
N GLU A 68 -20.06 10.78 -16.06
CA GLU A 68 -18.90 10.15 -15.49
C GLU A 68 -17.91 11.30 -15.49
N GLU A 69 -17.84 12.00 -14.36
CA GLU A 69 -16.68 12.81 -14.08
C GLU A 69 -15.57 11.78 -14.21
N GLU A 70 -14.82 11.87 -15.30
CA GLU A 70 -13.67 11.02 -15.48
C GLU A 70 -12.83 11.23 -14.23
N GLY A 71 -12.81 10.21 -13.37
CA GLY A 71 -12.21 10.30 -12.06
C GLY A 71 -10.72 10.53 -12.29
N PHE A 72 -10.28 11.78 -12.19
CA PHE A 72 -8.88 12.12 -12.34
C PHE A 72 -8.19 11.78 -11.02
N TRP A 73 -7.49 10.65 -10.99
CA TRP A 73 -6.71 10.22 -9.84
C TRP A 73 -5.22 10.38 -10.12
N PHE A 74 -4.49 10.89 -9.13
CA PHE A 74 -3.04 11.08 -9.19
C PHE A 74 -2.43 10.59 -7.87
N LYS A 75 -1.52 9.62 -7.95
CA LYS A 75 -0.85 9.05 -6.77
C LYS A 75 0.64 8.93 -7.07
N VAL A 76 1.46 9.48 -6.17
CA VAL A 76 2.92 9.37 -6.23
C VAL A 76 3.40 8.62 -5.00
N GLY A 77 4.25 7.62 -5.18
CA GLY A 77 5.02 7.00 -4.10
C GLY A 77 6.45 7.51 -4.12
N THR A 78 7.10 7.60 -2.97
CA THR A 78 8.50 8.04 -2.87
C THR A 78 9.19 7.24 -1.78
N GLU A 79 10.43 6.89 -2.04
CA GLU A 79 11.33 6.21 -1.11
C GLU A 79 12.65 6.93 -1.10
N LEU A 80 13.36 6.86 0.02
CA LEU A 80 14.72 7.34 0.17
C LEU A 80 15.66 6.16 0.28
N ILE A 81 16.69 6.12 -0.58
CA ILE A 81 17.80 5.18 -0.44
C ILE A 81 19.02 5.96 0.01
N ILE A 82 19.54 5.60 1.19
CA ILE A 82 20.79 6.14 1.72
C ILE A 82 21.87 5.08 1.55
N TYR A 83 22.99 5.44 0.93
CA TYR A 83 24.15 4.57 0.78
C TYR A 83 25.42 5.29 1.15
N GLY A 84 26.43 4.53 1.55
CA GLY A 84 27.74 5.05 1.91
C GLY A 84 28.75 3.93 2.11
N GLU A 85 29.98 4.35 2.36
CA GLU A 85 31.12 3.45 2.58
C GLU A 85 31.99 4.00 3.71
N THR A 86 32.62 3.09 4.45
CA THR A 86 33.61 3.39 5.47
C THR A 86 34.58 2.22 5.60
N LEU A 87 35.44 2.20 6.62
CA LEU A 87 36.28 1.03 6.89
C LEU A 87 35.40 -0.17 7.31
N PRO A 88 35.70 -1.40 6.88
CA PRO A 88 34.87 -2.58 7.19
C PRO A 88 34.65 -2.86 8.68
N ASP A 89 35.55 -2.41 9.54
CA ASP A 89 35.52 -2.57 10.99
C ASP A 89 34.98 -1.34 11.73
N ALA A 90 34.59 -0.29 11.01
CA ALA A 90 33.94 0.87 11.59
C ALA A 90 32.51 0.55 12.04
N LYS A 91 32.03 1.33 13.01
CA LYS A 91 30.64 1.29 13.46
C LYS A 91 29.88 2.46 12.86
N VAL A 92 28.79 2.17 12.16
CA VAL A 92 27.86 3.18 11.65
C VAL A 92 26.54 3.05 12.39
N VAL A 93 25.99 4.16 12.87
CA VAL A 93 24.69 4.20 13.55
C VAL A 93 23.81 5.28 12.95
N MET A 94 22.51 5.01 12.89
CA MET A 94 21.45 5.96 12.54
C MET A 94 20.30 5.80 13.53
N ASP A 95 19.84 6.91 14.12
CA ASP A 95 18.78 6.90 15.15
C ASP A 95 19.02 5.86 16.27
N ASP A 96 20.26 5.78 16.74
CA ASP A 96 20.76 4.83 17.75
C ASP A 96 20.75 3.34 17.34
N GLU A 97 20.32 3.00 16.12
CA GLU A 97 20.43 1.66 15.54
C GLU A 97 21.75 1.49 14.78
N GLU A 98 22.43 0.36 14.98
CA GLU A 98 23.66 0.04 14.27
C GLU A 98 23.40 -0.51 12.87
N ILE A 99 24.01 0.13 11.87
CA ILE A 99 23.92 -0.26 10.48
C ILE A 99 24.97 -1.35 10.20
N LYS A 100 24.50 -2.52 9.78
CA LYS A 100 25.39 -3.61 9.39
C LYS A 100 26.15 -3.27 8.11
N LEU A 101 27.47 -3.17 8.23
CA LEU A 101 28.36 -3.03 7.08
C LEU A 101 28.55 -4.35 6.33
N ARG A 102 28.76 -4.25 5.03
CA ARG A 102 29.27 -5.35 4.21
C ARG A 102 30.77 -5.53 4.46
N PRO A 103 31.37 -6.67 4.07
CA PRO A 103 32.80 -6.90 4.23
C PRO A 103 33.71 -5.88 3.53
N ASP A 104 33.19 -5.18 2.51
CA ASP A 104 33.87 -4.09 1.81
C ASP A 104 33.69 -2.71 2.49
N GLY A 105 32.93 -2.65 3.60
CA GLY A 105 32.64 -1.42 4.34
C GLY A 105 31.47 -0.61 3.79
N SER A 106 30.79 -1.08 2.74
CA SER A 106 29.60 -0.43 2.19
C SER A 106 28.33 -0.73 2.98
N PHE A 107 27.36 0.17 2.92
CA PHE A 107 26.01 -0.02 3.46
C PHE A 107 24.95 0.65 2.58
N SER A 108 23.71 0.17 2.70
CA SER A 108 22.55 0.79 2.06
C SER A 108 21.30 0.57 2.91
N LEU A 109 20.49 1.61 3.05
CA LEU A 109 19.22 1.65 3.76
C LEU A 109 18.14 2.18 2.81
N ARG A 110 16.92 1.69 2.95
CA ARG A 110 15.75 2.11 2.16
C ARG A 110 14.60 2.44 3.10
N PHE A 111 14.04 3.63 2.93
CA PHE A 111 12.93 4.15 3.72
C PHE A 111 11.76 4.48 2.81
N GLU A 112 10.54 4.24 3.27
CA GLU A 112 9.38 4.93 2.72
C GLU A 112 9.46 6.42 3.08
N LEU A 113 9.05 7.28 2.16
CA LEU A 113 9.02 8.72 2.38
C LEU A 113 7.58 9.21 2.32
N PRO A 114 6.83 9.17 3.45
CA PRO A 114 5.50 9.74 3.55
C PRO A 114 5.58 11.28 3.58
N ASP A 115 4.45 11.96 3.46
CA ASP A 115 4.41 13.42 3.53
C ASP A 115 4.93 13.93 4.89
N GLY A 116 5.58 15.08 4.90
CA GLY A 116 6.20 15.69 6.07
C GLY A 116 7.70 15.93 5.94
N ASN A 117 8.30 16.37 7.05
CA ASN A 117 9.75 16.61 7.18
C ASN A 117 10.41 15.43 7.91
N HIS A 118 11.45 14.88 7.29
CA HIS A 118 12.16 13.69 7.77
C HIS A 118 13.64 13.99 7.94
N GLU A 119 14.20 13.63 9.10
CA GLU A 119 15.63 13.75 9.40
C GLU A 119 16.26 12.38 9.59
N PHE A 120 17.44 12.17 9.00
CA PHE A 120 18.21 10.93 9.10
C PHE A 120 19.62 11.26 9.58
N PRO A 121 19.87 11.30 10.91
CA PRO A 121 21.18 11.53 11.49
C PRO A 121 22.03 10.26 11.45
N ILE A 122 23.17 10.31 10.77
CA ILE A 122 24.08 9.18 10.58
C ILE A 122 25.43 9.52 11.20
N LYS A 123 25.99 8.57 11.94
CA LYS A 123 27.31 8.72 12.57
C LYS A 123 28.16 7.50 12.31
N ALA A 124 29.38 7.72 11.84
CA ALA A 124 30.40 6.69 11.70
C ALA A 124 31.53 6.90 12.72
N THR A 125 31.95 5.81 13.35
CA THR A 125 33.05 5.77 14.33
C THR A 125 34.07 4.71 13.91
N SER A 126 35.35 5.05 13.86
CA SER A 126 36.41 4.08 13.55
C SER A 126 36.49 2.99 14.63
N ALA A 127 37.00 1.79 14.27
CA ALA A 127 37.12 0.66 15.21
C ALA A 127 37.87 0.99 16.51
N ASN A 128 38.89 1.85 16.42
CA ASN A 128 39.68 2.31 17.56
C ASN A 128 39.06 3.48 18.35
N GLY A 129 37.88 3.96 17.95
CA GLY A 129 37.16 5.07 18.58
C GLY A 129 37.78 6.48 18.38
N LYS A 130 38.88 6.61 17.63
CA LYS A 130 39.61 7.89 17.50
C LYS A 130 39.03 8.84 16.46
N HIS A 131 38.26 8.33 15.51
CA HIS A 131 37.68 9.13 14.43
C HIS A 131 36.17 9.00 14.44
N GLU A 132 35.51 10.15 14.40
CA GLU A 132 34.07 10.26 14.28
C GLU A 132 33.73 11.18 13.09
N ARG A 133 32.67 10.82 12.35
CA ARG A 133 32.06 11.65 11.30
C ARG A 133 30.55 11.60 11.45
N LYS A 134 29.88 12.73 11.22
CA LYS A 134 28.43 12.87 11.32
C LYS A 134 27.88 13.51 10.05
N VAL A 135 26.77 12.99 9.57
CA VAL A 135 25.99 13.53 8.45
C VAL A 135 24.54 13.57 8.90
N LYS A 136 23.83 14.66 8.60
CA LYS A 136 22.38 14.74 8.78
C LYS A 136 21.77 14.98 7.41
N ILE A 137 20.87 14.10 7.00
CA ILE A 137 20.06 14.27 5.80
C ILE A 137 18.69 14.79 6.24
N ILE A 138 18.18 15.81 5.55
CA ILE A 138 16.85 16.37 5.78
C ILE A 138 16.10 16.29 4.45
N VAL A 139 14.92 15.66 4.46
CA VAL A 139 14.09 15.50 3.28
C VAL A 139 12.66 15.90 3.62
N THR A 140 12.08 16.77 2.80
CA THR A 140 10.67 17.15 2.90
C THR A 140 9.91 16.59 1.71
N ARG A 141 8.77 15.96 1.98
CA ARG A 141 7.78 15.60 0.97
C ARG A 141 6.49 16.37 1.27
N ASP A 142 5.98 17.06 0.25
CA ASP A 142 4.73 17.80 0.32
C ASP A 142 3.84 17.37 -0.83
N ALA A 143 2.60 17.01 -0.51
CA ALA A 143 1.58 16.63 -1.47
C ALA A 143 0.41 17.59 -1.32
N GLU A 144 0.13 18.35 -2.40
CA GLU A 144 -0.96 19.32 -2.48
C GLU A 144 -2.29 18.68 -2.93
#